data_AF-A0A1E5JNF0-F1
#
_entry.id   AF-A0A1E5JNF0-F1
#
_cell.length_a   1.000
_cell.length_b   1.000
_cell.length_c   1.000
_cell.angle_alpha   90.00
_cell.angle_beta   90.00
_cell.angle_gamma   90.00
#
_symmetry.space_group_name_H-M   'P 1'
#
loop_
_entity.id
_entity.type
_entity.pdbx_description
1 polymer ?
#
loop_
_entity_poly.entity_id
_entity_poly.type
_entity_poly.pdbx_seq_one_letter_code
_entity_poly.pdbx_strand_id
1 'polypeptide(L)'
;MKFEKIETFLNRAGFRFIGQGEGVGAVTGRPSHLYQKNVTGSTPQMVQLAVSRADRDDIRLIFSNNVPQLVRDSIYNIFNENVLDNENTIRP
;
A
#
# COMPACT_ATOMS: atom_id res chain seq x y z
N MET A 1 -9.10 9.62 0.01
CA MET A 1 -7.65 9.82 0.26
C MET A 1 -6.86 8.63 -0.30
N LYS A 2 -5.52 8.73 -0.47
CA LYS A 2 -4.72 7.66 -1.12
C LYS A 2 -4.80 6.35 -0.34
N PHE A 3 -4.76 6.42 0.99
CA PHE A 3 -4.84 5.27 1.87
C PHE A 3 -6.10 4.43 1.61
N GLU A 4 -7.26 5.07 1.61
CA GLU A 4 -8.58 4.41 1.43
C GLU A 4 -8.70 3.73 0.06
N LYS A 5 -8.15 4.36 -0.98
CA LYS A 5 -8.12 3.77 -2.34
C LYS A 5 -7.29 2.48 -2.35
N ILE A 6 -6.09 2.52 -1.75
CA ILE A 6 -5.19 1.35 -1.66
C ILE A 6 -5.84 0.25 -0.81
N GLU A 7 -6.43 0.60 0.33
CA GLU A 7 -7.13 -0.35 1.19
C GLU A 7 -8.31 -1.03 0.47
N THR A 8 -9.12 -0.25 -0.26
CA THR A 8 -10.22 -0.77 -1.07
C THR A 8 -9.72 -1.75 -2.13
N PHE A 9 -8.62 -1.42 -2.81
CA PHE A 9 -8.00 -2.31 -3.78
C PHE A 9 -7.50 -3.61 -3.14
N LEU A 10 -6.80 -3.53 -2.01
CA LEU A 10 -6.28 -4.70 -1.28
C LEU A 10 -7.40 -5.66 -0.87
N ASN A 11 -8.49 -5.11 -0.32
CA ASN A 11 -9.68 -5.89 0.06
C ASN A 11 -10.28 -6.61 -1.16
N ARG A 12 -10.42 -5.94 -2.31
CA ARG A 12 -10.90 -6.56 -3.56
C ARG A 12 -9.93 -7.60 -4.11
N ALA A 13 -8.63 -7.42 -3.93
CA ALA A 13 -7.59 -8.38 -4.33
C ALA A 13 -7.51 -9.60 -3.39
N GLY A 14 -8.31 -9.64 -2.33
CA GLY A 14 -8.39 -10.74 -1.37
C GLY A 14 -7.37 -10.67 -0.23
N PHE A 15 -6.67 -9.55 -0.08
CA PHE A 15 -5.90 -9.27 1.12
C PHE A 15 -6.85 -8.85 2.25
N ARG A 16 -6.57 -9.34 3.45
CA ARG A 16 -7.34 -9.03 4.65
C ARG A 16 -6.47 -8.23 5.60
N PHE A 17 -7.05 -7.21 6.20
CA PHE A 17 -6.41 -6.51 7.29
C PHE A 17 -6.20 -7.46 8.48
N ILE A 18 -4.98 -7.52 9.00
CA ILE A 18 -4.62 -8.41 10.13
C ILE A 18 -4.20 -7.65 11.38
N GLY A 19 -3.99 -6.33 11.29
CA GLY A 19 -3.68 -5.50 12.45
C GLY A 19 -2.89 -4.25 12.13
N GLN A 20 -2.75 -3.41 13.14
CA GLN A 20 -1.82 -2.29 13.15
C GLN A 20 -0.59 -2.66 13.98
N GLY A 21 0.56 -2.16 13.56
CA GLY A 21 1.80 -2.26 14.32
C GLY A 21 2.64 -1.01 14.16
N GLU A 22 3.84 -1.05 14.72
CA GLU A 22 4.86 -0.02 14.47
C GLU A 22 5.74 -0.47 13.30
N GLY A 23 6.00 0.44 12.37
CA GLY A 23 6.97 0.20 11.31
C GLY A 23 8.35 -0.07 11.90
N VAL A 24 9.15 -0.89 11.23
CA VAL A 24 10.52 -1.22 11.61
C VAL A 24 11.47 -0.99 10.43
N GLY A 25 12.75 -0.79 10.70
CA GLY A 25 13.74 -0.47 9.67
C GLY A 25 13.51 0.91 9.06
N ALA A 26 13.38 0.98 7.73
CA ALA A 26 13.25 2.24 6.98
C ALA A 26 11.98 3.07 7.30
N VAL A 27 11.02 2.49 8.03
CA VAL A 27 9.76 3.14 8.41
C VAL A 27 9.54 3.15 9.93
N THR A 28 10.63 3.07 10.70
CA THR A 28 10.57 3.06 12.17
C THR A 28 9.80 4.27 12.72
N GLY A 29 8.89 4.03 13.67
CA GLY A 29 8.05 5.08 14.29
C GLY A 29 6.74 5.39 13.55
N ARG A 30 6.55 4.88 12.32
CA ARG A 30 5.32 5.08 11.54
C ARG A 30 4.27 4.02 11.88
N PRO A 31 3.02 4.39 12.21
CA PRO A 31 1.91 3.44 12.27
C PRO A 31 1.82 2.64 10.97
N SER A 32 1.74 1.32 11.09
CA SER A 32 1.79 0.40 9.96
C SER A 32 0.54 -0.46 9.93
N HIS A 33 -0.19 -0.41 8.82
CA HIS A 33 -1.37 -1.25 8.59
C HIS A 33 -0.93 -2.49 7.81
N LEU A 34 -1.18 -3.66 8.38
CA LEU A 34 -0.73 -4.93 7.85
C LEU A 34 -1.90 -5.66 7.19
N TYR A 35 -1.68 -6.08 5.95
CA TYR A 35 -2.63 -6.85 5.17
C TYR A 35 -2.00 -8.16 4.71
N GLN A 36 -2.76 -9.24 4.78
CA GLN A 36 -2.32 -10.58 4.45
C GLN A 36 -3.30 -11.28 3.52
N LYS A 37 -2.78 -11.99 2.52
CA LYS A 37 -3.53 -12.94 1.71
C LYS A 37 -2.91 -14.32 1.86
N ASN A 38 -3.71 -15.27 2.34
CA ASN A 38 -3.28 -16.66 2.44
C ASN A 38 -3.34 -17.31 1.05
N VAL A 39 -2.28 -18.05 0.71
CA VAL A 39 -2.18 -18.83 -0.52
C VAL A 39 -1.95 -20.28 -0.11
N THR A 40 -2.86 -21.17 -0.48
CA THR A 40 -2.77 -22.60 -0.12
C THR A 40 -1.47 -23.19 -0.64
N GLY A 41 -0.71 -23.87 0.24
CA GLY A 41 0.57 -24.48 -0.11
C GLY A 41 1.72 -23.49 -0.31
N SER A 42 1.57 -22.22 0.10
CA SER A 42 2.62 -21.21 -0.01
C SER A 42 2.70 -20.32 1.23
N THR A 43 3.77 -19.54 1.33
CA THR A 43 3.87 -18.50 2.35
C THR A 43 2.81 -17.42 2.10
N PRO A 44 2.22 -16.82 3.15
CA PRO A 44 1.27 -15.73 2.97
C PRO A 44 1.89 -14.56 2.22
N GLN A 45 1.09 -13.89 1.41
CA GLN A 45 1.46 -12.62 0.78
C GLN A 45 1.13 -11.49 1.75
N MET A 46 2.08 -10.58 1.96
CA MET A 46 2.01 -9.52 2.95
C MET A 46 2.17 -8.15 2.28
N VAL A 47 1.30 -7.22 2.64
CA VAL A 47 1.39 -5.80 2.27
C VAL A 47 1.34 -4.97 3.53
N GLN A 48 2.29 -4.07 3.70
CA GLN A 48 2.35 -3.13 4.80
C GLN A 48 2.23 -1.70 4.26
N LEU A 49 1.28 -0.95 4.82
CA LEU A 49 1.08 0.48 4.57
C LEU A 49 1.55 1.25 5.80
N ALA A 50 2.80 1.73 5.77
CA ALA A 50 3.35 2.57 6.82
C ALA A 50 3.02 4.04 6.57
N VAL A 51 2.13 4.59 7.38
CA VAL A 51 1.60 5.96 7.22
C VAL A 51 2.29 6.94 8.15
N SER A 52 2.49 8.18 7.71
CA SER A 52 2.91 9.26 8.62
C SER A 52 1.79 9.57 9.63
N ARG A 53 2.16 9.90 10.88
CA ARG A 53 1.20 10.34 11.89
C ARG A 53 0.60 11.71 11.57
N ALA A 54 1.35 12.55 10.87
CA ALA A 54 0.95 13.91 10.52
C ALA A 54 0.18 13.99 9.19
N ASP A 55 0.41 13.04 8.28
CA ASP A 55 -0.19 13.01 6.95
C ASP A 55 -0.51 11.58 6.54
N ARG A 56 -1.81 11.27 6.40
CA ARG A 56 -2.28 9.93 6.02
C ARG A 56 -2.07 9.62 4.54
N ASP A 57 -1.70 10.61 3.73
CA ASP A 57 -1.33 10.43 2.31
C ASP A 57 0.19 10.24 2.11
N ASP A 58 1.03 10.48 3.13
CA ASP A 58 2.43 10.04 3.16
C ASP A 58 2.51 8.56 3.57
N ILE A 59 2.39 7.70 2.55
CA ILE A 59 2.38 6.24 2.68
C ILE A 59 3.69 5.65 2.15
N ARG A 60 4.34 4.84 2.98
CA ARG A 60 5.44 3.97 2.57
C ARG A 60 4.90 2.56 2.39
N LEU A 61 5.04 2.05 1.16
CA LEU A 61 4.58 0.74 0.74
C LEU A 61 5.69 -0.30 0.92
N ILE A 62 5.37 -1.39 1.60
CA ILE A 62 6.29 -2.53 1.79
C ILE A 62 5.55 -3.80 1.40
N PHE A 63 6.21 -4.65 0.61
CA PHE A 63 5.65 -5.88 0.07
C PHE A 63 6.52 -7.07 0.44
N SER A 64 5.93 -8.22 0.72
CA SER A 64 6.68 -9.48 0.70
C SER A 64 7.05 -9.87 -0.73
N ASN A 65 8.13 -10.64 -0.89
CA ASN A 65 8.70 -11.00 -2.20
C ASN A 65 7.72 -11.76 -3.11
N ASN A 66 6.77 -12.49 -2.52
CA ASN A 66 5.76 -13.31 -3.20
C ASN A 66 4.46 -12.55 -3.57
N VAL A 67 4.36 -11.23 -3.29
CA VAL A 67 3.25 -10.41 -3.81
C VAL A 67 3.41 -10.28 -5.34
N PRO A 68 2.38 -10.60 -6.15
CA PRO A 68 2.47 -10.52 -7.61
C PRO A 68 2.79 -9.10 -8.09
N GLN A 69 3.59 -8.99 -9.16
CA GLN A 69 3.99 -7.70 -9.72
C GLN A 69 2.77 -6.84 -10.10
N LEU A 70 1.74 -7.44 -10.70
CA LEU A 70 0.48 -6.76 -11.05
C LEU A 70 -0.21 -6.09 -9.85
N VAL A 71 -0.15 -6.71 -8.66
CA VAL A 71 -0.70 -6.14 -7.43
C VAL A 71 0.13 -4.94 -6.99
N ARG A 72 1.46 -5.05 -7.06
CA ARG A 72 2.37 -3.94 -6.72
C ARG A 72 2.17 -2.75 -7.65
N ASP A 73 2.16 -2.99 -8.96
CA ASP A 73 1.99 -1.95 -9.98
C ASP A 73 0.64 -1.24 -9.82
N SER A 74 -0.43 -2.00 -9.55
CA SER A 74 -1.76 -1.40 -9.30
C SER A 74 -1.76 -0.48 -8.09
N ILE A 75 -1.09 -0.88 -6.99
CA ILE A 75 -0.99 -0.04 -5.79
C ILE A 75 -0.14 1.21 -6.07
N TYR A 76 0.96 1.08 -6.80
CA TYR A 76 1.77 2.23 -7.21
C TYR A 76 1.01 3.19 -8.11
N ASN A 77 0.19 2.69 -9.04
CA ASN A 77 -0.66 3.53 -9.87
C ASN A 77 -1.66 4.32 -9.02
N ILE A 78 -2.33 3.68 -8.05
CA ILE A 78 -3.23 4.37 -7.12
C ILE A 78 -2.48 5.42 -6.28
N PHE A 79 -1.26 5.09 -5.85
CA PHE A 79 -0.42 6.01 -5.07
C PHE A 79 0.03 7.23 -5.89
N ASN A 80 0.27 7.04 -7.19
CA ASN A 80 0.74 8.04 -8.15
C ASN A 80 -0.36 8.73 -8.94
N GLU A 81 -1.64 8.33 -8.84
CA GLU A 81 -2.76 8.94 -9.58
C GLU A 81 -2.80 10.48 -9.41
N ASN A 82 -2.49 11.01 -8.22
CA ASN A 82 -2.42 12.47 -8.00
C ASN A 82 -1.13 13.14 -8.52
N VAL A 83 -0.12 12.38 -8.95
CA VAL A 83 1.08 12.93 -9.63
C VAL A 83 0.76 13.19 -11.10
N LEU A 84 -0.01 12.31 -11.73
CA LEU A 84 -0.39 12.42 -13.15
C LEU A 84 -1.50 13.45 -13.40
N ASP A 85 -2.42 13.65 -12.46
CA ASP A 85 -3.44 14.71 -12.58
C ASP A 85 -2.84 16.13 -12.51
N ASN A 86 -1.61 16.29 -12.03
CA ASN A 86 -0.90 17.57 -12.01
C ASN A 86 0.03 17.81 -13.22
N GLU A 87 0.38 16.77 -13.99
CA GLU A 87 1.21 16.93 -15.21
C GLU A 87 0.37 17.23 -16.46
N ASN A 88 -0.94 16.98 -16.43
CA ASN A 88 -1.84 17.35 -17.54
C ASN A 88 -2.43 18.76 -17.44
N THR A 89 -2.04 19.56 -16.44
CA THR A 89 -2.45 20.98 -16.30
C THR A 89 -1.40 21.97 -16.82
N ILE A 90 -0.38 21.50 -17.54
CA ILE A 90 0.57 22.39 -18.24
C ILE A 90 0.52 22.13 -19.75
N ARG A 91 -0.35 22.95 -20.37
CA ARG A 91 -0.23 23.62 -21.69
C ARG A 91 -0.77 22.90 -22.93
N PRO A 92 -1.19 23.66 -23.96
CA PRO A 92 -1.10 25.13 -24.13
C PRO A 92 -2.39 25.92 -23.84
#